data_AF-A0A914DPW9-F1
#
_entry.id   AF-A0A914DPW9-F1
#
_cell.length_a   1.000
_cell.length_b   1.000
_cell.length_c   1.000
_cell.angle_alpha   90.00
_cell.angle_beta   90.00
_cell.angle_gamma   90.00
#
_symmetry.space_group_name_H-M   'P 1'
#
loop_
_entity.id
_entity.type
_entity.pdbx_description
1 polymer ?
#
loop_
_entity_poly.entity_id
_entity_poly.type
_entity_poly.pdbx_seq_one_letter_code
_entity_poly.pdbx_strand_id
1 'polypeptide(L)' 'AVKPTLSEAASEYISECYSILRSFDTSKTDRERTMPVTARQLETLIRLSTAMAKARLAKTVEKSDAEKAYQLL' A
#
# COMPACT_ATOMS: atom_id res chain seq x y z
N ALA A 1 -17.26 -0.55 -15.76
CA ALA A 1 -16.38 -0.20 -14.64
C ALA A 1 -14.96 -0.69 -14.93
N VAL A 2 -13.94 0.15 -14.77
CA VAL A 2 -12.54 -0.23 -15.00
C VAL A 2 -12.07 -1.11 -13.84
N LYS A 3 -11.49 -2.27 -14.16
CA LYS A 3 -10.91 -3.21 -13.18
C LYS A 3 -9.39 -3.25 -13.42
N PRO A 4 -8.62 -2.30 -12.85
CA PRO A 4 -7.19 -2.28 -13.07
C PRO A 4 -6.50 -3.47 -12.41
N THR A 5 -5.47 -3.98 -13.06
CA THR A 5 -4.61 -5.05 -12.53
C THR A 5 -3.32 -4.47 -11.97
N LEU A 6 -2.77 -5.08 -10.92
CA LEU A 6 -1.47 -4.68 -10.40
C LEU A 6 -0.37 -4.94 -11.43
N SER A 7 0.50 -3.96 -11.65
CA SER A 7 1.79 -4.22 -12.30
C SER A 7 2.75 -4.88 -11.32
N GLU A 8 3.74 -5.60 -11.86
CA GLU A 8 4.81 -6.22 -11.07
C GLU A 8 5.55 -5.17 -10.23
N ALA A 9 5.91 -4.04 -10.83
CA ALA A 9 6.57 -2.92 -10.14
C ALA A 9 5.73 -2.34 -8.97
N ALA A 10 4.41 -2.25 -9.12
CA ALA A 10 3.53 -1.83 -8.03
C ALA A 10 3.45 -2.90 -6.93
N SER A 11 3.41 -4.19 -7.30
CA SER A 11 3.36 -5.30 -6.34
C SER A 11 4.62 -5.39 -5.49
N GLU A 12 5.79 -5.22 -6.12
CA GLU A 12 7.09 -5.23 -5.44
C GLU A 12 7.19 -4.05 -4.47
N TYR A 13 6.84 -2.84 -4.93
CA TYR A 13 6.86 -1.65 -4.09
C TYR A 13 5.92 -1.75 -2.87
N ILE A 14 4.69 -2.23 -3.06
CA ILE A 14 3.73 -2.42 -1.95
C ILE A 14 4.28 -3.44 -0.93
N SER A 15 4.91 -4.52 -1.41
CA SER A 15 5.49 -5.55 -0.55
C SER A 15 6.69 -5.03 0.26
N GLU A 16 7.53 -4.21 -0.36
CA GLU A 16 8.65 -3.53 0.29
C GLU A 16 8.15 -2.56 1.36
N CYS A 17 7.22 -1.65 1.02
CA CYS A 17 6.61 -0.71 1.96
C CYS A 17 5.98 -1.41 3.17
N TYR A 18 5.24 -2.50 2.94
CA TYR A 18 4.65 -3.27 4.03
C TYR A 18 5.70 -3.93 4.93
N SER A 19 6.77 -4.48 4.34
CA SER A 19 7.87 -5.09 5.09
C SER A 19 8.59 -4.05 5.97
N ILE A 20 8.79 -2.85 5.44
CA ILE A 20 9.34 -1.71 6.17
C ILE A 20 8.41 -1.34 7.34
N LEU A 21 7.13 -1.04 7.07
CA LEU A 21 6.15 -0.68 8.10
C LEU A 21 6.09 -1.70 9.24
N ARG A 22 6.09 -2.99 8.90
CA ARG A 22 6.05 -4.07 9.88
C ARG A 22 7.32 -4.19 10.71
N SER A 23 8.48 -3.89 10.11
CA SER A 23 9.76 -3.86 10.81
C SER A 23 9.87 -2.65 11.76
N PHE A 24 9.29 -1.52 11.39
CA PHE A 24 9.20 -0.35 12.27
C PHE A 24 8.26 -0.60 13.47
N ASP A 25 7.14 -1.31 13.27
CA ASP A 25 6.19 -1.70 14.34
C ASP A 25 6.81 -2.63 15.40
N THR A 26 7.68 -3.56 14.99
CA THR A 26 8.42 -4.43 15.91
C THR A 26 9.54 -3.72 16.66
N SER A 27 10.01 -2.57 16.15
CA SER A 27 11.13 -1.82 16.74
C SER A 27 10.69 -0.80 17.81
N LYS A 28 9.42 -0.38 17.80
CA LYS A 28 8.87 0.55 18.80
C LYS A 28 8.40 -0.18 20.06
N THR A 29 8.79 0.32 21.22
CA THR A 29 8.28 -0.15 22.52
C THR A 29 6.77 0.04 22.56
N ASP A 30 6.04 -0.95 23.08
CA ASP A 30 4.58 -1.07 23.13
C ASP A 30 3.84 0.20 23.62
N ARG A 31 4.53 1.08 24.36
CA ARG A 31 4.02 2.36 24.88
C ARG A 31 3.84 3.48 23.85
N GLU A 32 4.40 3.39 22.65
CA GLU A 32 4.19 4.36 21.55
C GLU A 32 3.26 3.84 20.44
N ARG A 33 2.65 2.67 20.63
CA ARG A 33 1.78 2.05 19.62
C ARG A 33 0.39 2.67 19.65
N THR A 34 0.03 3.44 18.62
CA THR A 34 -1.35 3.90 18.41
C THR A 34 -2.18 2.92 17.56
N MET A 35 -1.55 2.07 16.74
CA MET A 35 -2.24 1.04 15.95
C MET A 35 -1.30 -0.07 15.48
N PRO A 36 -1.67 -1.37 15.58
CA PRO A 36 -0.79 -2.48 15.16
C PRO A 36 -0.71 -2.63 13.64
N VAL A 37 0.51 -2.88 13.12
CA VAL A 37 0.71 -3.21 11.71
C VAL A 37 0.28 -4.65 11.40
N THR A 38 -0.77 -4.81 10.59
CA THR A 38 -1.36 -6.12 10.25
C THR A 38 -1.57 -6.26 8.75
N ALA A 39 -1.87 -7.49 8.28
CA ALA A 39 -2.21 -7.75 6.88
C ALA A 39 -3.35 -6.86 6.33
N ARG A 40 -4.21 -6.32 7.21
CA ARG A 40 -5.25 -5.37 6.85
C ARG A 40 -4.70 -4.06 6.25
N GLN A 41 -3.52 -3.61 6.68
CA GLN A 41 -2.88 -2.43 6.10
C GLN A 41 -2.35 -2.71 4.69
N LEU A 42 -1.82 -3.92 4.45
CA LEU A 42 -1.44 -4.36 3.10
C LEU A 42 -2.65 -4.35 2.16
N GLU A 43 -3.79 -4.91 2.59
CA GLU A 43 -5.03 -4.84 1.82
C GLU A 43 -5.49 -3.40 1.56
N THR A 44 -5.32 -2.52 2.54
CA THR A 44 -5.68 -1.11 2.44
C THR A 44 -4.83 -0.41 1.38
N LEU A 45 -3.51 -0.62 1.40
CA LEU A 45 -2.58 -0.13 0.38
C LEU A 45 -2.97 -0.60 -1.03
N ILE A 46 -3.30 -1.88 -1.20
CA ILE A 46 -3.74 -2.43 -2.49
C ILE A 46 -5.03 -1.77 -2.95
N ARG A 47 -6.02 -1.61 -2.06
CA ARG A 47 -7.29 -0.96 -2.39
C ARG A 47 -7.11 0.51 -2.75
N LEU A 48 -6.29 1.26 -2.01
CA LEU A 48 -6.03 2.67 -2.27
C LEU A 48 -5.33 2.86 -3.63
N SER A 49 -4.29 2.08 -3.89
CA SER A 49 -3.56 2.09 -5.17
C SER A 49 -4.48 1.76 -6.35
N THR A 50 -5.37 0.78 -6.17
CA THR A 50 -6.40 0.40 -7.15
C THR A 50 -7.42 1.52 -7.37
N ALA A 51 -7.81 2.25 -6.32
CA ALA A 51 -8.72 3.38 -6.42
C ALA A 51 -8.10 4.55 -7.17
N MET A 52 -6.80 4.82 -6.97
CA MET A 52 -6.05 5.83 -7.72
C MET A 52 -5.97 5.48 -9.20
N ALA A 53 -5.70 4.21 -9.53
CA ALA A 53 -5.74 3.73 -10.91
C ALA A 53 -7.12 3.92 -11.57
N LYS A 54 -8.20 3.66 -10.81
CA LYS A 54 -9.58 3.91 -11.27
C LYS A 54 -9.85 5.39 -11.48
N ALA A 55 -9.35 6.28 -10.61
CA ALA A 55 -9.54 7.72 -10.73
C ALA A 55 -8.95 8.30 -12.02
N ARG A 56 -7.82 7.75 -12.49
CA ARG A 56 -7.22 8.08 -13.80
C ARG A 56 -7.75 7.24 -14.97
N LEU A 57 -8.79 6.41 -14.76
CA LEU A 57 -9.35 5.48 -15.74
C LEU A 57 -8.33 4.50 -16.35
N ALA A 58 -7.23 4.23 -15.64
CA ALA A 58 -6.19 3.33 -16.10
C ALA A 58 -6.57 1.87 -15.91
N LYS A 59 -6.07 1.02 -16.81
CA LYS A 59 -6.25 -0.44 -16.75
C LYS A 59 -5.18 -1.15 -15.92
N THR A 60 -4.14 -0.42 -15.50
CA THR A 60 -3.01 -0.98 -14.76
C THR A 60 -2.66 -0.07 -13.59
N VAL A 61 -2.45 -0.64 -12.41
CA VAL A 61 -1.90 0.06 -11.24
C VAL A 61 -0.40 0.18 -11.44
N GLU A 62 0.09 1.41 -11.47
CA GLU A 62 1.51 1.70 -11.65
C GLU A 62 2.17 1.94 -10.28
N LYS A 63 3.50 1.90 -10.25
CA LYS A 63 4.28 2.17 -9.04
C LYS A 63 3.91 3.53 -8.43
N SER A 64 3.72 4.55 -9.27
CA SER A 64 3.34 5.90 -8.83
C SER A 64 2.01 5.96 -8.06
N ASP A 65 1.07 5.05 -8.31
CA ASP A 65 -0.16 4.97 -7.50
C ASP A 65 0.11 4.34 -6.14
N ALA A 66 0.98 3.33 -6.09
CA ALA A 66 1.38 2.71 -4.84
C ALA A 66 2.18 3.69 -3.96
N GLU A 67 3.05 4.51 -4.56
CA GLU A 67 3.79 5.58 -3.88
C GLU A 67 2.83 6.62 -3.28
N LYS A 68 1.87 7.11 -4.07
CA LYS A 68 0.83 8.03 -3.57
C LYS A 68 -0.04 7.39 -2.50
N ALA A 69 -0.37 6.11 -2.65
CA ALA A 69 -1.17 5.39 -1.67
C ALA A 69 -0.45 5.26 -0.33
N TYR A 70 0.86 5.00 -0.37
CA TYR A 70 1.70 4.94 0.81
C TYR A 70 1.87 6.30 1.49
N GLN A 71 2.01 7.39 0.73
CA GLN A 71 2.10 8.75 1.29
C GLN A 71 0.82 9.21 2.03
N LEU A 72 -0.33 8.59 1.74
CA LEU A 72 -1.61 8.88 2.40
C LEU A 72 -1.86 8.04 3.65
N LEU A 73 -1.04 7.00 3.89
CA LEU A 73 -1.16 6.07 5.01
C LEU A 73 -0.44 6.62 6.25
#